data_AF-C8S116-F1
#
_entry.id   AF-C8S116-F1
#
_cell.length_a   1.000
_cell.length_b   1.000
_cell.length_c   1.000
_cell.angle_alpha   90.00
_cell.angle_beta   90.00
_cell.angle_gamma   90.00
#
_symmetry.space_group_name_H-M   'P 1'
#
loop_
_entity.id
_entity.type
_entity.pdbx_description
1 polymer ?
#
loop_
_entity_poly.entity_id
_entity_poly.type
_entity_poly.pdbx_seq_one_letter_code
_entity_poly.pdbx_strand_id
1 'polypeptide(L)' 'MSGANFTDEFKRDAEAQVEDRGYPMRDVAERLGVSTKSIYSWQKQFLRPAKVIQEVDA' A
#
# COMPACT_ATOMS: atom_id res chain seq x y z
N MET A 1 4.55 17.12 -5.58
CA MET A 1 4.58 16.82 -4.12
C MET A 1 5.57 15.70 -3.91
N SER A 2 6.53 15.85 -3.00
CA SER A 2 7.44 14.77 -2.62
C SER A 2 6.62 13.67 -1.93
N GLY A 3 6.24 12.64 -2.70
CA GLY A 3 5.58 11.46 -2.17
C GLY A 3 6.47 10.84 -1.11
N ALA A 4 5.94 10.62 0.08
CA ALA A 4 6.62 9.81 1.08
C ALA A 4 6.88 8.43 0.46
N ASN A 5 8.15 8.14 0.15
CA ASN A 5 8.56 6.85 -0.40
C ASN A 5 8.61 5.85 0.75
N PHE A 6 7.47 5.20 1.02
CA PHE A 6 7.41 4.06 1.91
C PHE A 6 8.22 2.90 1.32
N THR A 7 8.96 2.18 2.16
CA THR A 7 9.71 0.98 1.73
C THR A 7 8.75 -0.13 1.33
N ASP A 8 9.16 -1.00 0.41
CA ASP A 8 8.29 -2.10 -0.01
C ASP A 8 7.99 -3.08 1.14
N GLU A 9 8.91 -3.21 2.10
CA GLU A 9 8.68 -3.93 3.35
C GLU A 9 7.52 -3.32 4.15
N PHE A 10 7.51 -2.00 4.33
CA PHE A 10 6.43 -1.31 5.02
C PHE A 10 5.07 -1.50 4.32
N LYS A 11 5.06 -1.42 2.98
CA LYS A 11 3.83 -1.61 2.20
C LYS A 11 3.29 -3.03 2.32
N ARG A 12 4.17 -4.05 2.25
CA ARG A 12 3.79 -5.46 2.44
C ARG A 12 3.27 -5.74 3.83
N ASP A 13 3.88 -5.16 4.86
CA ASP A 13 3.40 -5.30 6.24
C ASP A 13 2.02 -4.66 6.44
N ALA A 14 1.76 -3.52 5.79
CA ALA A 14 0.44 -2.89 5.80
C ALA A 14 -0.62 -3.79 5.12
N GLU A 15 -0.26 -4.45 4.02
CA GLU A 15 -1.14 -5.38 3.32
C GLU A 15 -1.37 -6.68 4.06
N ALA A 16 -0.34 -7.27 4.66
CA ALA A 16 -0.46 -8.48 5.48
C ALA A 16 -1.41 -8.23 6.68
N GLN A 17 -1.44 -7.02 7.22
CA GLN A 17 -2.43 -6.66 8.25
C GLN A 17 -3.87 -6.67 7.72
N VAL A 18 -4.10 -6.34 6.46
CA VAL A 18 -5.43 -6.34 5.83
C VAL A 18 -5.82 -7.75 5.37
N GLU A 19 -4.92 -8.44 4.66
CA GLU A 19 -5.17 -9.75 4.05
C GLU A 19 -5.04 -10.89 5.06
N ASP A 20 -3.92 -10.99 5.79
CA ASP A 20 -3.65 -12.14 6.66
C ASP A 20 -4.35 -12.00 8.01
N ARG A 21 -4.40 -10.78 8.56
CA ARG A 21 -5.04 -10.52 9.86
C ARG A 21 -6.51 -10.08 9.75
N GLY A 22 -6.99 -9.79 8.53
CA GLY A 22 -8.37 -9.39 8.29
C GLY A 22 -8.74 -8.03 8.90
N TYR A 23 -7.76 -7.16 9.20
CA TYR A 23 -8.08 -5.85 9.76
C TYR A 23 -8.74 -4.95 8.72
N PRO A 24 -9.72 -4.12 9.11
CA PRO A 24 -10.28 -3.13 8.21
C PRO A 24 -9.17 -2.20 7.70
N MET A 25 -9.09 -2.03 6.38
CA MET A 25 -8.11 -1.16 5.74
C MET A 25 -8.10 0.27 6.33
N ARG A 26 -9.27 0.78 6.74
CA ARG A 26 -9.38 2.10 7.38
C ARG A 26 -8.64 2.14 8.72
N ASP A 27 -8.79 1.12 9.55
CA ASP A 27 -8.13 1.04 10.85
C ASP A 27 -6.62 0.88 10.69
N VAL A 28 -6.17 0.12 9.68
CA VAL A 28 -4.74 0.00 9.35
C VAL A 28 -4.18 1.34 8.86
N ALA A 29 -4.91 2.05 8.00
CA ALA A 29 -4.52 3.37 7.50
C ALA A 29 -4.39 4.40 8.64
N GLU A 30 -5.37 4.46 9.53
CA GLU A 30 -5.35 5.33 10.70
C GLU A 30 -4.18 5.02 11.64
N ARG A 31 -3.94 3.73 11.94
CA ARG A 31 -2.83 3.30 12.81
C ARG A 31 -1.46 3.62 12.24
N LEU A 32 -1.30 3.45 10.92
CA LEU A 32 -0.04 3.69 10.22
C LEU A 32 0.16 5.16 9.81
N GLY A 33 -0.84 6.02 10.02
CA GLY A 33 -0.78 7.43 9.60
C GLY A 33 -0.73 7.60 8.08
N VAL A 34 -1.28 6.65 7.33
CA VAL A 34 -1.30 6.67 5.86
C VAL A 34 -2.73 6.83 5.36
N SER A 35 -2.89 7.13 4.07
CA SER A 35 -4.22 7.15 3.45
C SER A 35 -4.65 5.74 3.06
N THR A 36 -5.95 5.44 3.15
CA THR A 36 -6.53 4.20 2.62
C THR A 36 -6.26 4.04 1.11
N LYS A 37 -6.17 5.15 0.38
CA LYS A 37 -5.78 5.18 -1.04
C LYS A 37 -4.37 4.65 -1.28
N SER A 38 -3.44 4.92 -0.35
CA SER A 38 -2.06 4.38 -0.42
C SER A 38 -2.08 2.87 -0.30
N ILE A 39 -2.80 2.32 0.68
CA ILE A 39 -2.92 0.87 0.88
C ILE A 39 -3.55 0.20 -0.35
N TYR A 40 -4.62 0.78 -0.91
CA TYR A 40 -5.24 0.25 -2.14
C TYR A 40 -4.29 0.29 -3.35
N SER A 41 -3.45 1.32 -3.44
CA SER A 41 -2.45 1.43 -4.51
C SER A 41 -1.35 0.37 -4.36
N TRP A 42 -0.92 0.10 -3.13
CA TRP A 42 0.06 -0.94 -2.85
C TRP A 42 -0.53 -2.33 -3.14
N GLN A 43 -1.77 -2.62 -2.73
CA GLN A 43 -2.41 -3.90 -3.02
C GLN A 43 -2.44 -4.15 -4.53
N LYS A 44 -2.74 -3.13 -5.33
CA LYS A 44 -2.68 -3.24 -6.80
C LYS A 44 -1.27 -3.50 -7.34
N GLN A 45 -0.23 -2.99 -6.68
CA GLN A 45 1.17 -3.22 -7.06
C GLN A 45 1.60 -4.66 -6.75
N PHE A 46 1.17 -5.26 -5.63
CA PHE A 46 1.57 -6.62 -5.25
C PHE A 46 0.63 -7.72 -5.76
N LEU A 47 -0.67 -7.46 -5.95
CA LEU A 47 -1.63 -8.42 -6.50
C LEU A 47 -1.42 -8.68 -8.00
N ARG A 48 -0.74 -7.79 -8.73
CA ARG A 48 -0.33 -8.08 -10.10
C ARG A 48 1.08 -8.69 -10.09
N PRO A 49 1.30 -9.92 -10.62
CA PRO A 49 2.64 -10.41 -10.84
C PRO A 49 3.34 -9.40 -11.74
N ALA A 50 4.46 -8.86 -11.27
CA ALA A 50 5.16 -7.69 -11.78
C ALA A 50 5.20 -7.59 -13.31
N LYS A 51 4.15 -7.04 -13.91
CA LYS A 51 4.19 -6.52 -15.27
C LYS A 51 4.08 -5.01 -15.13
N VAL A 52 5.26 -4.42 -14.95
CA VAL A 52 5.63 -3.04 -15.33
C VAL A 52 4.48 -2.05 -15.10
N ILE A 53 4.37 -1.51 -13.88
CA ILE A 53 3.72 -0.21 -13.72
C ILE A 53 4.83 0.81 -13.90
N GLN A 54 5.00 1.24 -15.16
CA GLN A 54 5.74 2.44 -15.50
C GLN A 54 5.19 3.62 -14.69
N GLU A 55 6.13 4.45 -14.23
CA GLU A 55 5.93 5.82 -13.79
C GLU A 55 4.77 6.52 -14.52
N VAL A 56 3.84 7.07 -13.75
CA VAL A 56 3.04 8.23 -14.20
C VAL A 56 2.86 9.17 -13.01
N ASP A 57 3.56 10.30 -13.10
CA ASP A 57 3.12 11.69 -12.84
C ASP A 57 4.38 12.50 -12.47
N ALA A 58 5.10 13.11 -13.44
CA ALA A 58 4.76 14.35 -14.18
C ALA A 58 4.66 15.59 -13.28
#